data_AF-A0A0K2RQ34-F1
#
_entry.id   AF-A0A0K2RQ34-F1
#
_cell.length_a   1.000
_cell.length_b   1.000
_cell.length_c   1.000
_cell.angle_alpha   90.00
_cell.angle_beta   90.00
_cell.angle_gamma   90.00
#
_symmetry.space_group_name_H-M   'P 1'
#
loop_
_entity.id
_entity.type
_entity.pdbx_description
1 polymer ?
#
loop_
_entity_poly.entity_id
_entity_poly.type
_entity_poly.pdbx_seq_one_letter_code
_entity_poly.pdbx_strand_id
1 'polypeptide(L)'
;MGLGAFHRSHQAWYTQHAGDAAEWGIASFTGRRPDAAEVLSAQDGLYTVVERSDAGDSFEVIGSIVEAVDGADVERFVELVSAPLTSLITLTITEAAYRLGADGKLDNQAPDVVADLAVLAGGSASGKPTTPLGRLVLGLAARRDGDGGPSPSSAATTFPTTGPSLEGP
;
A
#
# COMPACT_ATOMS: atom_id res chain seq x y z
N MET A 1 0.29 -0.42 0.42
CA MET A 1 -0.28 0.95 0.35
C MET A 1 -1.59 0.99 1.10
N GLY A 2 -1.74 1.90 2.06
CA GLY A 2 -2.95 2.00 2.89
C GLY A 2 -2.68 1.65 4.36
N LEU A 3 -1.88 2.46 5.04
CA LEU A 3 -1.60 2.36 6.47
C LEU A 3 -2.84 2.74 7.33
N GLY A 4 -3.86 1.90 7.27
CA GLY A 4 -5.12 2.03 8.00
C GLY A 4 -5.24 1.01 9.13
N ALA A 5 -6.34 1.13 9.90
CA ALA A 5 -6.62 0.21 11.01
C ALA A 5 -6.73 -1.25 10.55
N PHE A 6 -7.43 -1.53 9.45
CA PHE A 6 -7.59 -2.88 8.90
C PHE A 6 -6.25 -3.53 8.52
N HIS A 7 -5.37 -2.79 7.84
CA HIS A 7 -4.02 -3.27 7.51
C HIS A 7 -3.24 -3.68 8.77
N ARG A 8 -3.28 -2.82 9.80
CA ARG A 8 -2.60 -3.05 11.07
C ARG A 8 -3.18 -4.21 11.88
N SER A 9 -4.49 -4.36 11.92
CA SER A 9 -5.15 -5.42 12.68
C SER A 9 -5.22 -6.75 11.93
N HIS A 10 -4.86 -6.80 10.65
CA HIS A 10 -5.02 -8.00 9.82
C HIS A 10 -3.73 -8.37 9.10
N GLN A 11 -3.33 -7.65 8.05
CA GLN A 11 -2.19 -8.05 7.21
C GLN A 11 -0.87 -8.03 8.00
N ALA A 12 -0.64 -6.97 8.78
CA ALA A 12 0.53 -6.88 9.64
C ALA A 12 0.51 -7.93 10.75
N TRP A 13 -0.64 -8.11 11.41
CA TRP A 13 -0.83 -9.15 12.43
C TRP A 13 -0.50 -10.56 11.90
N TYR A 14 -1.03 -10.94 10.73
CA TYR A 14 -0.72 -12.24 10.12
C TYR A 14 0.74 -12.37 9.70
N THR A 15 1.39 -11.27 9.29
CA THR A 15 2.82 -11.29 8.95
C THR A 15 3.67 -11.58 10.19
N GLN A 16 3.32 -10.98 11.34
CA GLN A 16 3.98 -11.28 12.62
C GLN A 16 3.80 -12.74 13.07
N HIS A 17 2.67 -13.36 12.74
CA HIS A 17 2.35 -14.74 13.13
C HIS A 17 2.68 -15.79 12.07
N ALA A 18 3.30 -15.40 10.96
CA ALA A 18 3.76 -16.34 9.95
C ALA A 18 4.86 -17.25 10.51
N GLY A 19 4.92 -18.51 10.05
CA GLY A 19 5.96 -19.44 10.51
C GLY A 19 7.39 -19.00 10.18
N ASP A 20 7.53 -18.12 9.19
CA ASP A 20 8.75 -17.50 8.67
C ASP A 20 8.78 -15.98 8.94
N ALA A 21 8.07 -15.48 9.96
CA ALA A 21 7.93 -14.04 10.22
C ALA A 21 9.24 -13.25 10.26
N ALA A 22 10.35 -13.87 10.70
CA ALA A 22 11.67 -13.22 10.73
C ALA A 22 12.24 -12.85 9.35
N GLU A 23 11.70 -13.44 8.27
CA GLU A 23 12.09 -13.15 6.88
C GLU A 23 11.28 -11.98 6.28
N TRP A 24 10.24 -11.52 6.97
CA TRP A 24 9.28 -10.54 6.46
C TRP A 24 9.26 -9.25 7.26
N GLY A 25 9.35 -8.13 6.54
CA GLY A 25 9.08 -6.79 7.06
C GLY A 25 8.14 -6.03 6.13
N ILE A 26 7.31 -5.15 6.69
CA ILE A 26 6.37 -4.31 5.94
C ILE A 26 6.83 -2.86 5.98
N ALA A 27 7.08 -2.29 4.80
CA ALA A 27 7.04 -0.85 4.61
C ALA A 27 5.61 -0.41 4.25
N SER A 28 5.00 0.43 5.08
CA SER A 28 3.60 0.83 4.94
C SER A 28 3.45 2.32 4.67
N PHE A 29 2.73 2.65 3.61
CA PHE A 29 2.49 4.03 3.17
C PHE A 29 1.08 4.49 3.54
N THR A 30 0.96 5.70 4.09
CA THR A 30 -0.35 6.32 4.35
C THR A 30 -1.10 6.68 3.07
N GLY A 31 -2.37 7.05 3.23
CA GLY A 31 -3.21 7.53 2.13
C GLY A 31 -2.95 9.01 1.82
N ARG A 32 -3.88 9.86 2.28
CA ARG A 32 -3.84 11.32 2.02
C ARG A 32 -3.16 12.15 3.12
N ARG A 33 -3.05 11.60 4.33
CA ARG A 33 -2.48 12.33 5.47
C ARG A 33 -1.31 11.56 6.09
N PRO A 34 -0.28 12.24 6.59
CA PRO A 34 0.93 11.61 7.12
C PRO A 34 0.76 11.11 8.57
N ASP A 35 -0.29 11.54 9.29
CA ASP A 35 -0.36 11.44 10.76
C ASP A 35 -0.05 10.01 11.29
N ALA A 36 -0.59 8.98 10.63
CA ALA A 36 -0.37 7.60 11.06
C ALA A 36 1.08 7.12 10.84
N ALA A 37 1.75 7.59 9.79
CA ALA A 37 3.17 7.30 9.59
C ALA A 37 4.03 8.05 10.60
N GLU A 38 3.74 9.33 10.87
CA GLU A 38 4.48 10.12 11.86
C GLU A 38 4.42 9.47 13.25
N VAL A 39 3.23 9.05 13.68
CA VAL A 39 3.03 8.39 14.99
C VAL A 39 3.74 7.03 15.07
N LEU A 40 3.70 6.23 14.01
CA LEU A 40 4.33 4.91 14.02
C LEU A 40 5.85 5.01 13.89
N SER A 41 6.36 5.90 13.05
CA SER A 41 7.81 6.10 12.88
C SER A 41 8.46 6.65 14.14
N ALA A 42 7.74 7.44 14.94
CA ALA A 42 8.20 7.85 16.27
C ALA A 42 8.29 6.70 17.30
N GLN A 43 7.75 5.52 16.97
CA GLN A 43 7.70 4.32 17.81
C GLN A 43 8.38 3.11 17.15
N ASP A 44 9.31 3.33 16.21
CA ASP A 44 9.99 2.26 15.47
C ASP A 44 9.02 1.31 14.73
N GLY A 45 7.86 1.83 14.32
CA GLY A 45 6.80 1.06 13.66
C GLY A 45 5.91 0.25 14.61
N LEU A 46 6.19 0.27 15.91
CA LEU A 46 5.47 -0.50 16.93
C LEU A 46 4.08 0.07 17.23
N TYR A 47 3.11 -0.81 17.45
CA TYR A 47 1.77 -0.46 17.92
C TYR A 47 1.10 -1.64 18.62
N THR A 48 0.02 -1.38 19.36
CA THR A 48 -0.75 -2.43 20.04
C THR A 48 -2.01 -2.79 19.26
N VAL A 49 -2.24 -4.07 19.01
CA VAL A 49 -3.54 -4.62 18.63
C VAL A 49 -4.30 -5.00 19.90
N VAL A 50 -5.57 -4.59 19.96
CA VAL A 50 -6.49 -4.96 21.04
C VAL A 50 -7.58 -5.84 20.45
N GLU A 51 -7.62 -7.10 20.87
CA GLU A 51 -8.71 -8.01 20.54
C GLU A 51 -9.72 -8.00 21.69
N ARG A 52 -11.00 -7.84 21.36
CA ARG A 52 -12.10 -7.78 22.33
C ARG A 52 -13.03 -8.95 22.15
N SER A 53 -13.30 -9.66 23.25
CA SER A 53 -14.23 -10.78 23.31
C SER A 53 -15.10 -10.73 24.58
N ASP A 54 -16.08 -11.63 24.69
CA ASP A 54 -16.89 -11.78 25.92
C ASP A 54 -16.05 -12.16 27.16
N ALA A 55 -14.86 -12.76 26.95
CA ALA A 55 -13.94 -13.12 28.03
C ALA A 55 -13.05 -11.95 28.49
N GLY A 56 -13.06 -10.82 27.76
CA GLY A 56 -12.24 -9.65 28.03
C GLY A 56 -11.40 -9.20 26.83
N ASP A 57 -10.56 -8.20 27.07
CA ASP A 57 -9.63 -7.61 26.09
C ASP A 57 -8.24 -8.29 26.21
N SER A 58 -7.63 -8.64 25.08
CA SER A 58 -6.22 -9.05 24.98
C SER A 58 -5.42 -7.97 24.23
N PHE A 59 -4.13 -7.87 24.53
CA PHE A 59 -3.25 -6.81 24.03
C PHE A 59 -1.97 -7.44 23.48
N GLU A 60 -1.59 -7.07 22.27
CA GLU A 60 -0.38 -7.55 21.62
C GLU A 60 0.38 -6.42 20.95
N VAL A 61 1.69 -6.33 21.18
CA VAL A 61 2.56 -5.39 20.46
C VAL A 61 2.94 -6.01 19.11
N ILE A 62 2.68 -5.29 18.04
CA ILE A 62 3.03 -5.67 16.67
C ILE A 62 4.22 -4.87 16.18
N GLY A 63 5.20 -5.55 15.59
CA GLY A 63 6.42 -4.97 15.02
C GLY A 63 6.70 -5.39 13.57
N SER A 64 5.75 -6.03 12.88
CA SER A 64 5.92 -6.41 11.47
C SER A 64 5.96 -5.22 10.51
N ILE A 65 5.51 -4.04 10.94
CA ILE A 65 5.72 -2.78 10.19
C ILE A 65 7.09 -2.24 10.59
N VAL A 66 8.07 -2.43 9.71
CA VAL A 66 9.45 -2.00 9.94
C VAL A 66 9.73 -0.59 9.42
N GLU A 67 8.82 -0.05 8.61
CA GLU A 67 8.90 1.31 8.08
C GLU A 67 7.48 1.87 7.84
N ALA A 68 7.19 3.06 8.36
CA ALA A 68 5.94 3.76 8.12
C ALA A 68 6.23 5.09 7.41
N VAL A 69 5.61 5.31 6.26
CA VAL A 69 5.99 6.41 5.34
C VAL A 69 4.76 7.23 4.96
N ASP A 70 4.94 8.55 4.83
CA ASP A 70 3.93 9.40 4.21
C ASP A 70 3.66 8.93 2.77
N GLY A 71 2.39 8.74 2.42
CA GLY A 71 1.98 8.42 1.06
C GLY A 71 2.43 9.45 0.01
N ALA A 72 2.69 10.70 0.40
CA ALA A 72 3.20 11.72 -0.50
C ALA A 72 4.69 11.53 -0.87
N ASP A 73 5.43 10.68 -0.15
CA ASP A 73 6.83 10.35 -0.47
C ASP A 73 6.91 9.33 -1.61
N VAL A 74 6.67 9.82 -2.82
CA VAL A 74 6.74 8.99 -4.04
C VAL A 74 8.17 8.53 -4.34
N GLU A 75 9.19 9.26 -3.90
CA GLU A 75 10.58 8.85 -4.11
C GLU A 75 10.88 7.57 -3.33
N ARG A 76 10.58 7.56 -2.03
CA ARG A 76 10.75 6.37 -1.19
C ARG A 76 9.88 5.22 -1.65
N PHE A 77 8.65 5.50 -2.11
CA PHE A 77 7.77 4.49 -2.68
C PHE A 77 8.40 3.82 -3.91
N VAL A 78 8.92 4.61 -4.86
CA VAL A 78 9.55 4.09 -6.07
C VAL A 78 10.82 3.30 -5.74
N GLU A 79 11.64 3.79 -4.81
CA GLU A 79 12.83 3.08 -4.33
C GLU A 79 12.47 1.70 -3.79
N LEU A 80 11.48 1.61 -2.90
CA LEU A 80 11.08 0.34 -2.31
C LEU A 80 10.41 -0.60 -3.31
N VAL A 81 9.52 -0.11 -4.18
CA VAL A 81 8.87 -0.96 -5.20
C VAL A 81 9.88 -1.51 -6.22
N SER A 82 10.90 -0.73 -6.56
CA SER A 82 11.95 -1.15 -7.49
C SER A 82 13.04 -2.01 -6.85
N ALA A 83 13.11 -2.08 -5.51
CA ALA A 83 14.11 -2.89 -4.83
C ALA A 83 13.93 -4.40 -5.10
N PRO A 84 15.01 -5.14 -5.41
CA PRO A 84 14.93 -6.59 -5.67
C PRO A 84 14.30 -7.40 -4.53
N LEU A 85 14.46 -6.95 -3.29
CA LEU A 85 13.92 -7.59 -2.08
C LEU A 85 12.40 -7.41 -1.92
N THR A 86 11.78 -6.50 -2.65
CA THR A 86 10.32 -6.32 -2.60
C THR A 86 9.63 -7.41 -3.39
N SER A 87 9.04 -8.36 -2.66
CA SER A 87 8.36 -9.53 -3.24
C SER A 87 6.85 -9.35 -3.42
N LEU A 88 6.22 -8.52 -2.58
CA LEU A 88 4.77 -8.36 -2.51
C LEU A 88 4.39 -6.88 -2.36
N ILE A 89 3.34 -6.48 -3.09
CA ILE A 89 2.70 -5.17 -2.91
C ILE A 89 1.23 -5.43 -2.59
N THR A 90 0.78 -4.99 -1.42
CA THR A 90 -0.62 -5.09 -0.99
C THR A 90 -1.30 -3.72 -1.01
N LEU A 91 -2.61 -3.70 -1.28
CA LEU A 91 -3.41 -2.48 -1.37
C LEU A 91 -4.58 -2.57 -0.39
N THR A 92 -4.69 -1.59 0.49
CA THR A 92 -5.83 -1.35 1.41
C THR A 92 -6.30 0.09 1.23
N ILE A 93 -6.37 0.51 -0.04
CA ILE A 93 -6.95 1.76 -0.49
C ILE A 93 -8.43 1.48 -0.73
N THR A 94 -9.33 2.28 -0.17
CA THR A 94 -10.78 2.05 -0.31
C THR A 94 -11.21 2.01 -1.77
N GLU A 95 -12.40 1.50 -2.06
CA GLU A 95 -12.98 1.37 -3.41
C GLU A 95 -12.89 2.67 -4.20
N ALA A 96 -13.15 3.80 -3.54
CA ALA A 96 -13.09 5.13 -4.15
C ALA A 96 -11.70 5.48 -4.73
N ALA A 97 -10.62 4.92 -4.16
CA ALA A 97 -9.26 5.20 -4.61
C ALA A 97 -8.87 4.48 -5.90
N TYR A 98 -9.64 3.46 -6.32
CA TYR A 98 -9.46 2.79 -7.60
C TYR A 98 -10.03 3.58 -8.78
N ARG A 99 -10.82 4.63 -8.50
CA ARG A 99 -11.41 5.53 -9.52
C ARG A 99 -12.15 4.75 -10.61
N LEU A 100 -12.97 3.78 -10.22
CA LEU A 100 -13.76 3.00 -11.17
C LEU A 100 -15.05 3.74 -11.53
N GLY A 101 -15.37 3.82 -12.82
CA GLY A 101 -16.65 4.27 -13.34
C GLY A 101 -17.74 3.20 -13.16
N ALA A 102 -18.97 3.54 -13.56
CA ALA A 102 -20.12 2.64 -13.43
C ALA A 102 -19.98 1.33 -14.25
N ASP A 103 -19.11 1.32 -15.26
CA ASP A 103 -18.79 0.14 -16.07
C ASP A 103 -17.65 -0.72 -15.45
N GLY A 104 -17.19 -0.36 -14.25
CA GLY A 104 -16.11 -1.06 -13.54
C GLY A 104 -14.71 -0.79 -14.10
N LYS A 105 -14.56 0.14 -15.06
CA LYS A 105 -13.26 0.51 -15.63
C LYS A 105 -12.72 1.76 -14.97
N LEU A 106 -11.41 1.99 -15.12
CA LEU A 106 -10.80 3.25 -14.68
C LEU A 106 -11.49 4.44 -15.36
N ASP A 107 -11.98 5.37 -14.55
CA ASP A 107 -12.49 6.65 -15.01
C ASP A 107 -11.32 7.54 -15.44
N ASN A 108 -10.97 7.44 -16.72
CA ASN A 108 -9.92 8.23 -17.34
C ASN A 108 -10.26 9.72 -17.47
N GLN A 109 -11.46 10.15 -17.07
CA GLN A 109 -11.86 11.56 -17.05
C GLN A 109 -11.78 12.17 -15.64
N ALA A 110 -11.54 11.36 -14.60
CA ALA A 110 -11.32 11.87 -13.25
C ALA A 110 -10.10 12.81 -13.23
N PRO A 111 -10.19 14.03 -12.66
CA PRO A 111 -9.12 15.03 -12.77
C PRO A 111 -7.75 14.58 -12.25
N ASP A 112 -7.73 13.80 -11.17
CA ASP A 112 -6.49 13.24 -10.60
C ASP A 112 -5.90 12.13 -11.47
N VAL A 113 -6.74 11.30 -12.10
CA VAL A 113 -6.29 10.30 -13.08
C VAL A 113 -5.71 10.97 -14.32
N VAL A 114 -6.37 12.00 -14.85
CA VAL A 114 -5.87 12.78 -16.00
C VAL A 114 -4.51 13.41 -15.69
N ALA A 115 -4.36 14.00 -14.49
CA ALA A 115 -3.09 14.57 -14.05
C ALA A 115 -1.98 13.51 -13.96
N ASP A 116 -2.27 12.36 -13.34
CA ASP A 116 -1.31 11.27 -13.22
C ASP A 116 -0.92 10.69 -14.60
N LEU A 117 -1.88 10.52 -15.51
CA LEU A 117 -1.59 10.06 -16.88
C LEU A 117 -0.66 11.02 -17.64
N ALA A 118 -0.83 12.34 -17.46
CA ALA A 118 0.05 13.32 -18.08
C ALA A 118 1.49 13.24 -17.55
N VAL A 119 1.66 12.99 -16.24
CA VAL A 119 2.96 12.75 -15.61
C VAL A 119 3.59 11.45 -16.11
N LEU A 120 2.81 10.36 -16.15
CA LEU A 120 3.29 9.02 -16.54
C LEU A 120 3.63 8.90 -18.02
N ALA A 121 2.98 9.67 -18.90
CA ALA A 121 3.25 9.64 -20.34
C ALA A 121 4.58 10.32 -20.74
N GLY A 122 5.34 10.87 -19.79
CA GLY A 122 6.58 11.59 -20.08
C GLY A 122 6.36 12.92 -20.81
N GLY A 123 5.14 13.48 -20.73
CA GLY A 123 4.80 14.78 -21.31
C GLY A 123 5.41 15.95 -20.54
N SER A 124 5.02 17.18 -20.90
CA SER A 124 5.47 18.44 -20.28
C SER A 124 5.12 18.59 -18.78
N ALA A 125 4.45 17.61 -18.17
CA ALA A 125 4.08 17.63 -16.77
C ALA A 125 5.29 17.21 -15.91
N SER A 126 6.01 18.19 -15.36
CA SER A 126 6.95 17.96 -14.26
C SER A 126 6.16 17.61 -13.00
N GLY A 127 6.40 16.45 -12.39
CA GLY A 127 5.75 16.10 -11.15
C GLY A 127 5.81 14.61 -10.80
N LYS A 128 5.09 14.24 -9.74
CA LYS A 128 4.90 12.87 -9.28
C LYS A 128 3.40 12.54 -9.32
N PRO A 129 3.01 11.30 -9.66
CA PRO A 129 1.61 10.89 -9.60
C PRO A 129 1.11 10.97 -8.15
N THR A 130 -0.15 11.35 -8.00
CA THR A 130 -0.80 11.58 -6.71
C THR A 130 -1.79 10.48 -6.36
N THR A 131 -2.34 9.77 -7.34
CA THR A 131 -3.21 8.61 -7.09
C THR A 131 -2.37 7.41 -6.64
N PRO A 132 -2.93 6.47 -5.85
CA PRO A 132 -2.22 5.25 -5.48
C PRO A 132 -1.87 4.38 -6.70
N LEU A 133 -2.75 4.33 -7.70
CA LEU A 133 -2.52 3.57 -8.93
C LEU A 133 -1.42 4.20 -9.79
N GLY A 134 -1.40 5.53 -9.92
CA GLY A 134 -0.34 6.23 -10.64
C GLY A 134 1.03 6.03 -9.99
N ARG A 135 1.09 6.12 -8.65
CA ARG A 135 2.31 5.79 -7.88
C ARG A 135 2.77 4.35 -8.11
N LEU A 136 1.84 3.39 -8.06
CA LEU A 136 2.13 1.99 -8.32
C LEU A 136 2.69 1.76 -9.73
N VAL A 137 2.07 2.36 -10.76
CA VAL A 137 2.55 2.28 -12.14
C VAL A 137 3.95 2.86 -12.27
N LEU A 138 4.23 4.00 -11.64
CA LEU A 138 5.56 4.62 -11.64
C LEU A 138 6.61 3.69 -11.01
N GLY A 139 6.32 3.12 -9.84
CA GLY A 139 7.25 2.20 -9.16
C GLY A 139 7.51 0.92 -9.97
N LEU A 140 6.47 0.34 -10.56
CA LEU A 140 6.60 -0.86 -11.40
C LEU A 140 7.36 -0.58 -12.71
N ALA A 141 7.18 0.60 -13.30
CA ALA A 141 7.96 1.02 -14.45
C ALA A 141 9.45 1.16 -14.09
N ALA A 142 9.77 1.79 -12.96
CA ALA A 142 11.14 1.89 -12.47
C ALA A 142 11.77 0.51 -12.22
N ARG A 143 11.02 -0.43 -11.62
CA ARG A 143 11.48 -1.82 -11.44
C ARG A 143 11.80 -2.48 -12.78
N ARG A 144 10.88 -2.39 -13.75
CA ARG A 144 11.06 -2.98 -15.09
C ARG A 144 12.31 -2.44 -15.78
N ASP A 145 12.54 -1.13 -15.69
CA ASP A 145 13.65 -0.46 -16.36
C ASP A 145 14.99 -0.74 -15.66
N GLY A 146 14.98 -1.01 -14.36
CA GLY A 146 16.15 -1.43 -13.57
C GLY A 146 16.55 -2.90 -13.74
N ASP A 147 15.58 -3.80 -13.96
CA ASP A 147 15.79 -5.25 -14.00
C ASP A 147 16.20 -5.81 -15.38
N GLY A 148 16.35 -5.00 -16.42
CA GLY A 148 16.79 -5.47 -17.74
C GLY A 148 15.80 -6.39 -18.47
N GLY A 149 14.50 -6.31 -18.13
CA GLY A 149 13.43 -7.11 -18.72
C GLY A 149 12.82 -8.12 -17.75
N PRO A 150 11.67 -8.75 -18.11
CA PRO A 150 10.90 -9.53 -17.17
C PRO A 150 11.65 -10.81 -16.75
N SER A 151 12.13 -10.86 -15.51
CA SER A 151 12.58 -12.09 -14.86
C SER A 151 11.37 -12.81 -14.24
N PRO A 152 11.17 -14.13 -14.47
CA PRO A 152 9.96 -14.85 -14.08
C PRO A 152 9.79 -15.11 -12.57
N SER A 153 10.66 -14.60 -11.70
CA SER A 153 10.63 -14.89 -10.26
C SER A 153 10.12 -13.75 -9.37
N SER A 154 9.63 -12.63 -9.91
CA SER A 154 9.43 -11.42 -9.12
C SER A 154 8.21 -10.63 -9.58
N ALA A 155 7.04 -10.95 -9.02
CA ALA A 155 5.95 -10.03 -8.67
C ALA A 155 4.67 -10.85 -8.45
N ALA A 156 4.38 -11.23 -7.20
CA ALA A 156 3.01 -11.55 -6.84
C ALA A 156 2.29 -10.21 -6.60
N THR A 157 1.61 -9.68 -7.62
CA THR A 157 0.63 -8.60 -7.39
C THR A 157 -0.68 -9.25 -6.99
N THR A 158 -0.98 -9.27 -5.69
CA THR A 158 -2.29 -9.72 -5.21
C THR A 158 -3.23 -8.52 -5.13
N PHE A 159 -4.19 -8.45 -6.04
CA PHE A 159 -5.35 -7.57 -5.89
C PHE A 159 -6.29 -8.18 -4.85
N PRO A 160 -6.72 -7.45 -3.80
CA PRO A 160 -7.79 -7.95 -2.96
C PRO A 160 -9.10 -7.96 -3.74
N THR A 161 -9.79 -9.09 -3.74
CA THR A 161 -11.26 -9.09 -3.87
C THR A 161 -11.81 -8.41 -2.62
N THR A 162 -12.50 -7.28 -2.78
CA THR A 162 -13.28 -6.68 -1.70
C THR A 162 -14.26 -7.73 -1.16
N GLY A 163 -14.30 -7.89 0.17
CA GLY A 163 -15.33 -8.69 0.82
C GLY A 163 -16.72 -8.14 0.49
N PRO A 164 -17.78 -8.96 0.59
CA PRO A 164 -19.13 -8.53 0.23
C PRO A 164 -19.50 -7.27 1.01
N SER A 165 -20.02 -6.27 0.30
CA SER A 165 -20.63 -5.09 0.91
C SER A 165 -21.63 -5.56 1.95
N LEU A 166 -21.41 -5.17 3.21
CA LEU A 166 -22.40 -5.36 4.27
C LEU A 166 -23.57 -4.41 3.99
N GLU A 167 -24.52 -4.87 3.17
CA GLU A 167 -25.88 -4.34 3.22
C GLU A 167 -26.47 -4.78 4.55
N GLY A 168 -26.63 -3.81 5.46
CA GLY A 168 -27.36 -4.02 6.71
C GLY A 168 -28.87 -4.17 6.45
N PRO A 169 -29.60 -4.77 7.42
CA PRO A 169 -31.04 -4.99 7.34
C PRO A 169 -31.86 -3.69 7.36
#